data_AF-A0A250Y9I5-F1
#
_entry.id   AF-A0A250Y9I5-F1
#
_cell.length_a   1.000
_cell.length_b   1.000
_cell.length_c   1.000
_cell.angle_alpha   90.00
_cell.angle_beta   90.00
_cell.angle_gamma   90.00
#
_symmetry.space_group_name_H-M   'P 1'
#
loop_
_entity.id
_entity.type
_entity.pdbx_description
1 polymer ?
#
loop_
_entity_poly.entity_id
_entity_poly.type
_entity_poly.pdbx_seq_one_letter_code
_entity_poly.pdbx_strand_id
1 'polypeptide(L)'
;MFPVFLGQPVPPETLANTLAELDRCLQLLEDKFLRDQAFLTGPQISVADLVAITELMHPVSAGCQVFESRPKLAAWRQRVEAAVGEELFQEAHAVVLKAKDMPPLDPILKEKLKHSVQGLLH
;
A
#
# COMPACT_ATOMS: atom_id res chain seq x y z
N MET A 1 -4.04 2.15 -7.91
CA MET A 1 -4.53 3.55 -7.96
C MET A 1 -4.70 4.07 -9.38
N PHE A 2 -3.70 3.91 -10.27
CA PHE A 2 -3.75 4.44 -11.64
C PHE A 2 -4.97 4.07 -12.49
N PRO A 3 -5.48 2.83 -12.49
CA PRO A 3 -6.66 2.50 -13.29
C PRO A 3 -7.90 3.30 -12.89
N VAL A 4 -8.04 3.63 -11.60
CA VAL A 4 -9.14 4.45 -11.07
C VAL A 4 -9.02 5.88 -11.62
N PHE A 5 -7.83 6.49 -11.52
CA PHE A 5 -7.60 7.84 -12.04
C PHE A 5 -7.74 7.94 -13.56
N LEU A 6 -7.33 6.90 -14.28
CA LEU A 6 -7.44 6.82 -15.73
C LEU A 6 -8.84 6.38 -16.19
N GLY A 7 -9.75 6.03 -15.28
CA GLY A 7 -11.06 5.48 -15.61
C GLY A 7 -10.97 4.26 -16.53
N GLN A 8 -9.90 3.49 -16.41
CA GLN A 8 -9.64 2.31 -17.24
C GLN A 8 -10.16 1.06 -16.54
N PRO A 9 -10.95 0.23 -17.22
CA PRO A 9 -11.33 -1.06 -16.67
C PRO A 9 -10.10 -1.94 -16.51
N VAL A 10 -9.98 -2.61 -15.36
CA VAL A 10 -8.95 -3.62 -15.11
C VAL A 10 -9.55 -4.99 -15.42
N PRO A 11 -8.92 -5.81 -16.28
CA PRO A 11 -9.39 -7.18 -16.51
C PRO A 11 -9.44 -7.98 -15.20
N PRO A 12 -10.48 -8.79 -14.95
CA PRO A 12 -10.60 -9.55 -13.70
C PRO A 12 -9.41 -10.47 -13.42
N GLU A 13 -8.85 -11.08 -14.46
CA GLU A 13 -7.65 -11.93 -14.37
C GLU A 13 -6.43 -11.14 -13.91
N THR A 14 -6.20 -9.95 -14.49
CA THR A 14 -5.10 -9.06 -14.07
C THR A 14 -5.24 -8.68 -12.60
N LEU A 15 -6.45 -8.32 -12.16
CA LEU A 15 -6.71 -7.99 -10.76
C LEU A 15 -6.45 -9.18 -9.84
N ALA A 16 -6.93 -10.38 -10.20
CA ALA A 16 -6.71 -11.60 -9.42
C ALA A 16 -5.21 -11.93 -9.30
N ASN A 17 -4.45 -11.84 -10.39
CA ASN A 17 -3.02 -12.08 -10.39
C ASN A 17 -2.27 -11.05 -9.54
N THR A 18 -2.63 -9.76 -9.62
CA THR A 18 -2.05 -8.70 -8.78
C THR A 18 -2.34 -8.93 -7.30
N LEU A 19 -3.55 -9.37 -6.94
CA LEU A 19 -3.90 -9.67 -5.55
C LEU A 19 -3.16 -10.90 -5.02
N ALA A 20 -2.99 -11.94 -5.84
CA ALA A 20 -2.19 -13.11 -5.47
C ALA A 20 -0.71 -12.75 -5.27
N GLU A 21 -0.16 -11.87 -6.11
CA GLU A 21 1.20 -11.36 -5.97
C GLU A 21 1.37 -10.55 -4.68
N LEU A 22 0.40 -9.66 -4.37
CA LEU A 22 0.38 -8.93 -3.10
C LEU A 22 0.39 -9.89 -1.91
N ASP A 23 -0.45 -10.93 -1.94
CA ASP A 23 -0.52 -11.93 -0.86
C ASP A 23 0.82 -12.64 -0.64
N ARG A 24 1.50 -13.03 -1.73
CA ARG A 24 2.84 -13.61 -1.69
C ARG A 24 3.87 -12.65 -1.09
N CYS A 25 3.85 -11.38 -1.48
CA CYS A 25 4.75 -10.37 -0.93
C CYS A 25 4.52 -10.15 0.56
N LEU A 26 3.26 -10.12 1.01
CA LEU A 26 2.92 -10.02 2.43
C LEU A 26 3.43 -11.23 3.22
N GLN A 27 3.31 -12.43 2.66
CA GLN A 27 3.86 -13.64 3.27
C GLN A 27 5.38 -13.57 3.41
N LEU A 28 6.09 -13.08 2.39
CA LEU A 28 7.54 -12.89 2.45
C LEU A 28 7.93 -11.82 3.47
N LEU A 29 7.19 -10.71 3.55
CA LEU A 29 7.41 -9.66 4.53
C LEU A 29 7.31 -10.22 5.95
N GLU A 30 6.28 -11.02 6.22
CA GLU A 30 6.06 -11.67 7.50
C GLU A 30 7.12 -12.73 7.81
N ASP A 31 7.40 -13.67 6.90
CA ASP A 31 8.24 -14.83 7.17
C ASP A 31 9.74 -14.56 7.10
N LYS A 32 10.18 -13.58 6.31
CA LYS A 32 11.60 -13.32 6.07
C LYS A 32 12.12 -12.11 6.83
N PHE A 33 11.32 -11.06 6.92
CA PHE A 33 11.73 -9.81 7.56
C PHE A 33 11.22 -9.75 9.00
N LEU A 34 9.89 -9.71 9.20
CA LEU A 34 9.31 -9.53 10.53
C LEU A 34 9.57 -10.71 11.47
N ARG A 35 9.30 -11.94 11.01
CA ARG A 35 9.44 -13.19 11.79
C ARG A 35 8.71 -13.12 13.13
N ASP A 36 9.46 -13.16 14.22
CA ASP A 36 8.97 -13.02 15.61
C ASP A 36 9.55 -11.77 16.28
N GLN A 37 10.01 -10.80 15.49
CA GLN A 37 10.60 -9.55 15.97
C GLN A 37 9.55 -8.45 16.14
N ALA A 38 9.93 -7.38 16.83
CA ALA A 38 9.05 -6.22 16.99
C ALA A 38 8.91 -5.43 15.67
N PHE A 39 10.02 -5.23 14.95
CA PHE A 39 10.15 -4.47 13.71
C PHE A 39 10.91 -5.28 12.65
N LEU A 40 10.91 -4.83 11.39
CA LEU A 40 11.42 -5.60 10.25
C LEU A 40 12.91 -5.94 10.33
N THR A 41 13.69 -5.12 11.05
CA THR A 41 15.15 -5.32 11.18
C THR A 41 15.60 -5.54 12.63
N GLY A 42 14.69 -5.65 13.60
CA GLY A 42 15.09 -5.84 14.99
C GLY A 42 14.09 -5.35 16.04
N PRO A 43 14.59 -4.98 17.24
CA PRO A 43 13.75 -4.56 18.36
C PRO A 43 13.29 -3.10 18.28
N GLN A 44 13.85 -2.29 17.37
CA GLN A 44 13.53 -0.87 17.20
C GLN A 44 13.11 -0.57 15.76
N ILE A 45 12.32 0.49 15.60
CA ILE A 45 11.89 0.97 14.29
C ILE A 45 13.09 1.39 13.44
N SER A 46 12.99 1.16 12.13
CA SER A 46 14.02 1.49 11.14
C SER A 46 13.41 2.10 9.89
N VAL A 47 14.27 2.56 8.97
CA VAL A 47 13.83 2.99 7.63
C VAL A 47 13.12 1.87 6.88
N ALA A 48 13.45 0.60 7.14
CA ALA A 48 12.75 -0.52 6.51
C ALA A 48 11.27 -0.53 6.88
N ASP A 49 10.96 -0.26 8.16
CA ASP A 49 9.58 -0.22 8.65
C ASP A 49 8.80 0.97 8.06
N LEU A 50 9.45 2.13 7.98
CA LEU A 50 8.86 3.34 7.39
C LEU A 50 8.53 3.15 5.91
N VAL A 51 9.44 2.55 5.14
CA VAL A 51 9.20 2.25 3.72
C VAL A 51 8.12 1.19 3.56
N ALA A 52 8.17 0.11 4.34
CA ALA A 52 7.18 -0.95 4.23
C ALA A 52 5.76 -0.46 4.58
N ILE A 53 5.61 0.33 5.65
CA ILE A 53 4.27 0.75 6.07
C ILE A 53 3.65 1.71 5.06
N THR A 54 4.40 2.66 4.51
CA THR A 54 3.87 3.59 3.50
C THR A 54 3.47 2.85 2.22
N GLU A 55 4.23 1.84 1.80
CA GLU A 55 3.87 1.01 0.66
C GLU A 55 2.61 0.18 0.92
N LEU A 56 2.44 -0.37 2.12
CA LEU A 56 1.24 -1.15 2.48
C LEU A 56 -0.02 -0.30 2.64
N MET A 57 0.11 1.00 2.87
CA MET A 57 -1.05 1.89 2.92
C MET A 57 -1.66 2.16 1.53
N HIS A 58 -0.93 1.89 0.43
CA HIS A 58 -1.48 1.95 -0.93
C HIS A 58 -2.57 0.88 -1.21
N PRO A 59 -2.35 -0.43 -0.99
CA PRO A 59 -3.40 -1.42 -1.14
C PRO A 59 -4.52 -1.26 -0.09
N VAL A 60 -4.21 -0.80 1.14
CA VAL A 60 -5.24 -0.47 2.14
C VAL A 60 -6.18 0.62 1.62
N SER A 61 -5.66 1.70 1.03
CA SER A 61 -6.54 2.72 0.46
C SER A 61 -7.33 2.24 -0.76
N ALA A 62 -6.82 1.25 -1.48
CA ALA A 62 -7.57 0.54 -2.51
C ALA A 62 -8.65 -0.41 -1.94
N GLY A 63 -8.72 -0.59 -0.61
CA GLY A 63 -9.67 -1.45 0.09
C GLY A 63 -9.26 -2.91 0.22
N CYS A 64 -7.97 -3.21 0.03
CA CYS A 64 -7.46 -4.55 0.28
C CYS A 64 -7.37 -4.79 1.80
N GLN A 65 -7.77 -5.98 2.24
CA GLN A 65 -7.72 -6.39 3.66
C GLN A 65 -6.31 -6.86 4.05
N VAL A 66 -5.32 -5.96 3.96
CA VAL A 66 -3.88 -6.29 4.13
C VAL A 66 -3.57 -6.88 5.51
N PHE A 67 -4.24 -6.41 6.57
CA PHE A 67 -3.91 -6.75 7.95
C PHE A 67 -4.92 -7.69 8.64
N GLU A 68 -6.12 -7.89 8.08
CA GLU A 68 -7.21 -8.60 8.78
C GLU A 68 -6.90 -10.08 9.03
N SER A 69 -6.28 -10.77 8.06
CA SER A 69 -5.89 -12.17 8.18
C SER A 69 -4.47 -12.38 8.69
N ARG A 70 -3.75 -11.30 9.03
CA ARG A 70 -2.30 -11.31 9.30
C ARG A 70 -1.98 -10.67 10.66
N PRO A 71 -2.23 -11.37 11.78
CA PRO A 71 -2.13 -10.78 13.11
C PRO A 71 -0.72 -10.25 13.45
N LYS A 72 0.34 -10.89 12.93
CA LYS A 72 1.73 -10.41 13.12
C LYS A 72 1.95 -9.06 12.43
N LEU A 73 1.53 -8.92 11.19
CA LEU A 73 1.61 -7.65 10.45
C LEU A 73 0.70 -6.59 11.07
N ALA A 74 -0.50 -6.96 11.54
CA ALA A 74 -1.39 -6.03 12.23
C ALA A 74 -0.73 -5.46 13.51
N ALA A 75 -0.14 -6.32 14.32
CA ALA A 75 0.56 -5.91 15.53
C ALA A 75 1.83 -5.09 15.20
N TRP A 76 2.56 -5.44 14.13
CA TRP A 76 3.69 -4.66 13.64
C TRP A 76 3.27 -3.26 13.21
N ARG A 77 2.18 -3.13 12.42
CA ARG A 77 1.64 -1.82 12.04
C ARG A 77 1.33 -0.96 13.26
N GLN A 78 0.66 -1.52 14.28
CA GLN A 78 0.34 -0.77 15.50
C GLN A 78 1.60 -0.24 16.19
N ARG A 79 2.67 -1.06 16.25
CA ARG A 79 3.95 -0.62 16.81
C ARG A 79 4.62 0.47 15.97
N VAL A 80 4.56 0.37 14.65
CA VAL A 80 5.10 1.39 13.73
C VAL A 80 4.33 2.70 13.86
N GLU A 81 3.00 2.65 13.87
CA GLU A 81 2.13 3.81 14.04
C GLU A 81 2.39 4.51 15.38
N ALA A 82 2.51 3.76 16.48
CA ALA A 82 2.87 4.30 17.78
C ALA A 82 4.28 4.92 17.82
N ALA A 83 5.25 4.33 17.11
CA ALA A 83 6.63 4.83 17.07
C ALA A 83 6.78 6.09 16.18
N VAL A 84 5.98 6.22 15.12
CA VAL A 84 5.92 7.42 14.27
C VAL A 84 5.13 8.54 14.95
N GLY A 85 4.11 8.18 15.73
CA GLY A 85 3.12 9.08 16.30
C GLY A 85 1.84 9.06 15.46
N GLU A 86 0.71 8.79 16.12
CA GLU A 86 -0.59 8.57 15.46
C GLU A 86 -1.04 9.77 14.63
N GLU A 87 -0.85 10.99 15.12
CA GLU A 87 -1.21 12.22 14.40
C GLU A 87 -0.43 12.37 13.09
N LEU A 88 0.90 12.20 13.14
CA LEU A 88 1.76 12.27 11.95
C LEU A 88 1.45 11.13 10.99
N PHE A 89 1.18 9.93 11.51
CA PHE A 89 0.80 8.78 10.68
C PHE A 89 -0.51 9.05 9.95
N GLN A 90 -1.53 9.59 10.63
CA GLN A 90 -2.80 9.96 10.02
C GLN A 90 -2.65 11.09 9.00
N GLU A 91 -1.87 12.12 9.33
CA GLU A 91 -1.59 13.25 8.43
C GLU A 91 -0.94 12.76 7.13
N ALA A 92 0.13 11.97 7.23
CA ALA A 92 0.87 11.47 6.07
C ALA A 92 0.00 10.59 5.15
N HIS A 93 -0.94 9.83 5.73
CA HIS A 93 -1.80 8.93 4.97
C HIS A 93 -3.15 9.55 4.55
N ALA A 94 -3.45 10.79 4.95
CA ALA A 94 -4.76 11.41 4.71
C ALA A 94 -5.12 11.51 3.22
N VAL A 95 -4.14 11.79 2.35
CA VAL A 95 -4.35 11.90 0.90
C VAL A 95 -4.58 10.52 0.28
N VAL A 96 -3.72 9.55 0.60
CA VAL A 96 -3.81 8.22 0.01
C VAL A 96 -5.10 7.50 0.41
N LEU A 97 -5.56 7.65 1.67
CA LEU A 97 -6.79 7.04 2.15
C LEU A 97 -8.05 7.58 1.47
N LYS A 98 -8.01 8.81 0.96
CA LYS A 98 -9.10 9.44 0.20
C LYS A 98 -9.01 9.19 -1.31
N ALA A 99 -8.11 8.31 -1.77
CA ALA A 99 -7.88 8.11 -3.19
C ALA A 99 -9.11 7.61 -3.96
N LYS A 100 -10.02 6.88 -3.30
CA LYS A 100 -11.29 6.43 -3.89
C LYS A 100 -12.30 7.55 -4.10
N ASP A 101 -12.20 8.62 -3.31
CA ASP A 101 -13.12 9.76 -3.33
C ASP A 101 -12.62 10.89 -4.23
N MET A 102 -11.42 10.73 -4.82
CA MET A 102 -10.86 11.73 -5.71
C MET A 102 -11.68 11.83 -7.00
N PRO A 103 -11.96 13.05 -7.49
CA PRO A 103 -12.66 13.24 -8.75
C PRO A 103 -11.81 12.69 -9.92
N PRO A 104 -12.45 12.35 -11.04
CA PRO A 104 -11.73 12.02 -12.26
C PRO A 104 -10.74 13.12 -12.63
N LEU A 105 -9.55 12.73 -13.09
CA LEU A 105 -8.57 13.67 -13.63
C LEU A 105 -9.18 14.47 -14.79
N ASP A 106 -8.82 15.75 -14.91
CA ASP A 106 -9.15 16.50 -16.11
C ASP A 106 -8.51 15.84 -17.35
N PRO A 107 -9.10 16.03 -18.55
CA PRO A 107 -8.63 15.33 -19.74
C PRO A 107 -7.17 15.57 -20.10
N ILE A 108 -6.63 16.76 -19.80
CA ILE A 108 -5.25 17.13 -20.14
C ILE A 108 -4.27 16.42 -19.18
N LEU A 109 -4.55 16.43 -17.88
CA LEU A 109 -3.75 15.68 -16.91
C LEU A 109 -3.87 14.17 -17.10
N LYS A 110 -5.06 13.67 -17.48
CA LYS A 110 -5.27 12.26 -17.79
C LYS A 110 -4.39 11.78 -18.94
N GLU A 111 -4.32 12.53 -20.04
CA GLU A 111 -3.49 12.13 -21.19
C GLU A 111 -2.00 12.23 -20.88
N LYS A 112 -1.57 13.27 -20.15
CA LYS A 112 -0.19 13.37 -19.66
C LYS A 112 0.17 12.20 -18.76
N LEU A 113 -0.67 11.89 -17.78
CA LEU A 113 -0.44 10.80 -16.84
C LEU A 113 -0.36 9.45 -17.57
N LYS A 114 -1.29 9.20 -18.51
CA LYS A 114 -1.30 7.99 -19.33
C LYS A 114 0.03 7.78 -20.06
N HIS A 115 0.59 8.83 -20.66
CA HIS A 115 1.91 8.75 -21.28
C HIS A 115 3.03 8.49 -20.25
N SER A 116 2.97 9.12 -19.08
CA SER A 116 3.98 8.93 -18.02
C SER A 116 3.95 7.55 -17.38
N VAL A 117 2.78 6.91 -17.27
CA VAL A 117 2.64 5.57 -16.65
C VAL A 117 2.67 4.43 -17.65
N GLN A 118 2.78 4.71 -18.95
CA GLN A 118 2.74 3.69 -20.00
C GLN A 118 3.80 2.60 -19.81
N GLY A 119 5.00 2.96 -19.31
CA GLY A 119 6.06 1.99 -18.98
C GLY A 119 5.87 1.21 -17.68
N LEU A 120 4.89 1.58 -16.84
CA LEU A 120 4.59 0.92 -15.56
C LEU A 120 3.41 -0.06 -15.65
N LEU A 121 2.70 -0.08 -16.79
CA LEU A 121 1.50 -0.89 -17.03
C LEU A 121 1.78 -2.15 -17.87
N HIS A 122 3.06 -2.54 -18.03
CA HIS A 122 3.51 -3.70 -18.80
C HIS A 122 4.04 -4.81 -17.90
#